data_AF-N9M653-F1
#
_entry.id   AF-N9M653-F1
#
_cell.length_a   1.000
_cell.length_b   1.000
_cell.length_c   1.000
_cell.angle_alpha   90.00
_cell.angle_beta   90.00
_cell.angle_gamma   90.00
#
_symmetry.space_group_name_H-M   'P 1'
#
loop_
_entity.id
_entity.type
_entity.pdbx_description
1 polymer ?
#
loop_
_entity_poly.entity_id
_entity_poly.type
_entity_poly.pdbx_seq_one_letter_code
_entity_poly.pdbx_strand_id
1 'polypeptide(L)' 'MPIILLWFIFAVFVGFSAMGQGRSFWLWFFIATLISPLFAWLILKVISGK' A
#
# COMPACT_ATOMS: atom_id res chain seq x y z
N MET A 1 -16.53 -7.39 -11.38
CA MET A 1 -16.30 -7.38 -9.91
C MET A 1 -14.98 -7.99 -9.40
N PRO A 2 -14.10 -8.66 -10.19
CA PRO A 2 -12.81 -9.15 -9.66
C PRO A 2 -11.74 -8.06 -9.49
N ILE A 3 -11.86 -6.94 -10.22
CA ILE A 3 -10.91 -5.81 -10.16
C ILE A 3 -10.82 -5.20 -8.75
N ILE A 4 -11.95 -5.10 -8.04
CA ILE A 4 -12.01 -4.53 -6.67
C ILE A 4 -11.32 -5.46 -5.67
N LEU A 5 -11.47 -6.78 -5.84
CA LEU A 5 -10.81 -7.76 -4.99
C LEU A 5 -9.29 -7.69 -5.19
N LEU A 6 -8.85 -7.63 -6.46
CA LEU A 6 -7.44 -7.46 -6.81
C LEU A 6 -6.88 -6.17 -6.21
N TRP A 7 -7.62 -5.06 -6.32
CA TRP A 7 -7.25 -3.78 -5.74
C TRP A 7 -7.04 -3.87 -4.23
N PHE A 8 -7.98 -4.50 -3.51
CA PHE A 8 -7.91 -4.66 -2.07
C PHE A 8 -6.73 -5.54 -1.65
N ILE A 9 -6.49 -6.65 -2.37
CA ILE A 9 -5.33 -7.53 -2.13
C ILE A 9 -4.03 -6.73 -2.28
N PHE A 10 -3.89 -5.95 -3.35
CA PHE A 10 -2.71 -5.09 -3.51
C PHE A 10 -2.60 -4.05 -2.39
N ALA A 11 -3.70 -3.43 -1.96
CA ALA A 11 -3.68 -2.47 -0.85
C ALA A 11 -3.19 -3.11 0.46
N VAL A 12 -3.59 -4.36 0.73
CA VAL A 12 -3.10 -5.15 1.87
C VAL A 12 -1.59 -5.41 1.74
N PHE A 13 -1.10 -5.76 0.54
CA PHE A 13 0.34 -5.92 0.29
C PHE A 13 1.13 -4.63 0.57
N VAL A 14 0.61 -3.46 0.19
CA VAL A 14 1.26 -2.18 0.51
C VAL A 14 1.31 -1.95 2.01
N GLY A 15 0.23 -2.26 2.74
CA GLY A 15 0.20 -2.18 4.20
C GLY A 15 1.28 -3.05 4.85
N PHE A 16 1.43 -4.31 4.40
CA PHE A 16 2.48 -5.19 4.89
C PHE A 16 3.89 -4.69 4.53
N SER A 17 4.06 -4.18 3.31
CA SER A 17 5.33 -3.57 2.89
C SER A 17 5.70 -2.36 3.76
N ALA A 18 4.72 -1.55 4.15
CA ALA A 18 4.91 -0.42 5.05
C ALA A 18 5.28 -0.86 6.47
N MET A 19 4.64 -1.92 6.98
CA MET A 19 4.95 -2.50 8.28
C MET A 19 6.39 -3.00 8.34
N GLY A 20 6.89 -3.62 7.27
CA GLY A 20 8.30 -4.03 7.15
C GLY A 20 9.31 -2.87 7.12
N GLN A 21 8.85 -1.64 6.89
CA GLN A 21 9.66 -0.42 6.90
C GLN A 21 9.47 0.41 8.18
N GLY A 22 8.78 -0.13 9.19
CA GLY A 22 8.52 0.56 10.46
C GLY A 22 7.41 1.63 10.38
N ARG A 23 6.59 1.61 9.31
CA ARG A 23 5.45 2.53 9.14
C ARG A 23 4.12 1.85 9.49
N SER A 24 3.10 2.66 9.77
CA SER A 24 1.77 2.15 10.14
C SER A 24 1.10 1.41 8.98
N PHE A 25 0.76 0.13 9.21
CA PHE A 25 0.02 -0.72 8.26
C PHE A 25 -1.29 -0.05 7.82
N TRP A 26 -2.12 0.34 8.79
CA TRP A 26 -3.46 0.86 8.54
C TRP A 26 -3.42 2.16 7.73
N LEU A 27 -2.49 3.05 8.05
CA LEU A 27 -2.34 4.32 7.35
C LEU A 27 -2.00 4.09 5.87
N TRP A 28 -1.03 3.22 5.58
CA TRP A 28 -0.64 2.91 4.20
C TRP A 28 -1.66 2.07 3.44
N PHE A 29 -2.38 1.19 4.13
CA PHE A 29 -3.49 0.45 3.57
C PHE A 29 -4.64 1.37 3.10
N PHE A 30 -5.02 2.36 3.91
CA PHE A 30 -6.05 3.34 3.51
C PHE A 30 -5.59 4.22 2.35
N ILE A 31 -4.34 4.68 2.36
CA ILE A 31 -3.74 5.44 1.25
C ILE A 31 -3.74 4.62 -0.04
N ALA A 32 -3.33 3.35 0.04
CA ALA A 32 -3.33 2.42 -1.09
C ALA A 32 -4.74 2.14 -1.62
N THR A 33 -5.72 2.04 -0.72
CA THR A 33 -7.12 1.82 -1.11
C THR A 33 -7.73 3.05 -1.78
N LEU A 34 -7.44 4.27 -1.30
CA LEU A 34 -8.01 5.53 -1.79
C LEU A 34 -7.42 6.01 -3.11
N ILE A 35 -6.09 6.00 -3.24
CA ILE A 35 -5.41 6.61 -4.40
C ILE A 35 -5.19 5.55 -5.47
N SER A 36 -4.35 4.57 -5.15
CA SER A 36 -4.10 3.36 -5.93
C SER A 36 -3.00 2.57 -5.20
N PRO A 37 -3.11 1.24 -5.10
CA PRO A 37 -2.12 0.43 -4.42
C PRO A 37 -0.74 0.54 -5.06
N LEU A 38 -0.70 0.62 -6.40
CA LEU A 38 0.54 0.76 -7.15
C LEU A 38 1.23 2.10 -6.83
N PHE A 39 0.45 3.19 -6.80
CA PHE A 39 0.98 4.52 -6.50
C PHE A 39 1.44 4.62 -5.04
N ALA A 40 0.64 4.10 -4.10
CA ALA A 40 1.00 4.08 -2.69
C ALA A 40 2.29 3.28 -2.45
N TRP A 41 2.45 2.13 -3.11
CA TRP A 41 3.70 1.38 -3.04
C TRP A 41 4.91 2.16 -3.55
N LEU A 42 4.73 2.90 -4.65
CA LEU A 42 5.78 3.70 -5.26
C LEU A 42 6.19 4.86 -4.34
N ILE A 43 5.22 5.56 -3.75
CA ILE A 43 5.47 6.60 -2.73
C ILE A 43 6.17 5.97 -1.52
N LEU A 44 5.68 4.84 -1.01
CA LEU A 44 6.30 4.13 0.11
C LEU A 44 7.78 3.86 -0.16
N LYS A 45 8.11 3.32 -1.35
CA LYS A 45 9.50 3.09 -1.79
C LYS A 45 10.33 4.37 -1.82
N VAL A 46 9.83 5.44 -2.43
CA VAL A 46 10.54 6.72 -2.53
C VAL A 46 10.84 7.29 -1.14
N ILE A 47 9.88 7.28 -0.22
CA ILE A 47 10.11 7.80 1.14
C ILE A 47 10.90 6.81 2.01
N SER A 48 10.94 5.52 1.67
CA SER A 48 11.75 4.54 2.40
C SER A 48 13.25 4.71 2.18
N GLY A 49 13.68 5.45 1.15
CA GLY A 49 15.09 5.74 0.89
C GLY A 49 15.99 4.51 0.66
N LYS A 50 15.41 3.36 0.31
CA LYS A 50 16.14 2.13 -0.08
C LYS A 50 16.01 1.86 -1.57
#